data_AF-B9JF61-F1
#
_entry.id   AF-B9JF61-F1
#
_cell.length_a   1.000
_cell.length_b   1.000
_cell.length_c   1.000
_cell.angle_alpha   90.00
_cell.angle_beta   90.00
_cell.angle_gamma   90.00
#
_symmetry.space_group_name_H-M   'P 1'
#
loop_
_entity.id
_entity.type
_entity.pdbx_description
1 polymer ?
#
loop_
_entity_poly.entity_id
_entity_poly.type
_entity_poly.pdbx_seq_one_letter_code
_entity_poly.pdbx_strand_id
1 'polypeptide(L)'
;MSATNYDISRFKTNVSNSSLPDHLPDDVLKAFQQAETNFDLENHEEAAATMYRRALERALKSSHPNLAGTLAAKIKTLVGGGELPKSLGDWADEIRLIGNDGAHDDGVTRDELKAARMFCDSFLRYLITLPTEVALRRSQPT
;
A
#
# COMPACT_ATOMS: atom_id res chain seq x y z
N MET A 1 -12.18 -32.68 -33.64
CA MET A 1 -11.68 -31.99 -32.43
C MET A 1 -11.66 -30.52 -32.75
N SER A 2 -12.66 -29.76 -32.27
CA SER A 2 -12.82 -28.35 -32.61
C SER A 2 -11.81 -27.52 -31.82
N ALA A 3 -10.93 -26.79 -32.50
CA ALA A 3 -10.06 -25.82 -31.86
C ALA A 3 -10.92 -24.63 -31.38
N THR A 4 -10.97 -24.42 -30.07
CA THR A 4 -11.62 -23.27 -29.46
C THR A 4 -10.85 -22.01 -29.88
N ASN A 5 -11.49 -21.12 -30.63
CA ASN A 5 -10.94 -19.81 -30.95
C ASN A 5 -10.88 -18.98 -29.67
N TYR A 6 -9.67 -18.75 -29.15
CA TYR A 6 -9.44 -17.76 -28.10
C TYR A 6 -9.33 -16.38 -28.74
N ASP A 7 -10.23 -15.47 -28.36
CA ASP A 7 -10.12 -14.05 -28.70
C ASP A 7 -9.15 -13.39 -27.71
N ILE A 8 -7.92 -13.13 -28.16
CA ILE A 8 -6.91 -12.44 -27.36
C ILE A 8 -7.19 -10.94 -27.47
N SER A 9 -8.06 -10.44 -26.59
CA SER A 9 -8.28 -9.00 -26.47
C SER A 9 -7.00 -8.31 -25.99
N ARG A 10 -6.59 -7.24 -26.67
CA ARG A 10 -5.43 -6.42 -26.30
C ARG A 10 -5.67 -5.77 -24.94
N PHE A 11 -4.87 -6.13 -23.95
CA PHE A 11 -4.85 -5.49 -22.63
C PHE A 11 -4.58 -3.99 -22.80
N LYS A 12 -5.56 -3.15 -22.47
CA LYS A 12 -5.38 -1.69 -22.39
C LYS A 12 -5.14 -1.35 -20.93
N THR A 13 -3.89 -1.04 -20.60
CA THR A 13 -3.56 -0.46 -19.29
C THR A 13 -4.20 0.93 -19.26
N ASN A 14 -5.28 1.08 -18.51
CA ASN A 14 -5.75 2.41 -18.15
C ASN A 14 -4.79 2.87 -17.06
N VAL A 15 -3.87 3.79 -17.39
CA VAL A 15 -3.02 4.41 -16.38
C VAL A 15 -3.97 5.26 -15.54
N SER A 16 -4.46 4.70 -14.43
CA SER A 16 -5.29 5.46 -13.51
C SER A 16 -4.45 6.64 -13.00
N ASN A 17 -4.95 7.86 -13.23
CA ASN A 17 -4.38 9.10 -12.68
C ASN A 17 -4.62 9.19 -11.16
N SER A 18 -4.38 8.10 -10.43
CA SER A 18 -4.24 8.11 -8.98
C SER A 18 -2.98 8.92 -8.69
N SER A 19 -3.11 10.00 -7.94
CA SER A 19 -1.96 10.78 -7.49
C SER A 19 -1.10 9.90 -6.59
N LEU A 20 -0.08 9.25 -7.14
CA LEU A 20 0.85 8.42 -6.39
C LEU A 20 1.48 9.26 -5.26
N PRO A 21 1.73 8.68 -4.08
CA PRO A 21 2.54 9.37 -3.08
C PRO A 21 3.92 9.69 -3.67
N ASP A 22 4.40 10.92 -3.45
CA ASP A 22 5.70 11.36 -3.94
C ASP A 22 6.85 10.83 -3.07
N HIS A 23 8.06 10.88 -3.62
CA HIS A 23 9.32 10.55 -2.94
C HIS A 23 9.47 9.09 -2.46
N LEU A 24 8.65 8.17 -2.97
CA LEU A 24 8.76 6.76 -2.61
C LEU A 24 10.06 6.14 -3.15
N PRO A 25 10.75 5.29 -2.35
CA PRO A 25 11.81 4.42 -2.87
C PRO A 25 11.29 3.53 -4.01
N ASP A 26 12.16 3.22 -4.98
CA ASP A 26 11.79 2.48 -6.21
C ASP A 26 11.08 1.15 -5.93
N ASP A 27 11.49 0.42 -4.88
CA ASP A 27 10.90 -0.86 -4.54
C ASP A 27 9.52 -0.74 -3.89
N VAL A 28 9.27 0.34 -3.15
CA VAL A 28 7.96 0.72 -2.62
C VAL A 28 7.03 1.16 -3.75
N LEU A 29 7.52 2.07 -4.61
CA LEU A 29 6.77 2.59 -5.76
C LEU A 29 6.33 1.44 -6.68
N LYS A 30 7.25 0.52 -7.01
CA LYS A 30 6.95 -0.64 -7.84
C LYS A 30 5.86 -1.52 -7.23
N ALA A 31 5.91 -1.80 -5.93
CA ALA A 31 4.90 -2.61 -5.25
C ALA A 31 3.54 -1.89 -5.25
N PHE A 32 3.52 -0.58 -5.00
CA PHE A 32 2.29 0.21 -5.02
C PHE A 32 1.66 0.26 -6.42
N GLN A 33 2.46 0.48 -7.47
CA GLN A 33 1.98 0.47 -8.86
C GLN A 33 1.42 -0.89 -9.28
N GLN A 34 2.04 -1.99 -8.83
CA GLN A 34 1.50 -3.33 -9.05
C GLN A 34 0.15 -3.51 -8.32
N ALA A 35 0.00 -2.94 -7.13
CA ALA A 35 -1.26 -2.94 -6.40
C ALA A 35 -2.35 -2.17 -7.15
N GLU A 36 -2.06 -0.94 -7.61
CA GLU A 36 -2.99 -0.13 -8.40
C GLU A 36 -3.38 -0.82 -9.72
N THR A 37 -2.41 -1.45 -10.39
CA THR A 37 -2.67 -2.21 -11.64
C THR A 37 -3.63 -3.37 -11.38
N ASN A 38 -3.40 -4.16 -10.33
CA ASN A 38 -4.29 -5.25 -9.95
C ASN A 38 -5.65 -4.73 -9.46
N PHE A 39 -5.66 -3.59 -8.77
CA PHE A 39 -6.89 -2.94 -8.31
C PHE A 39 -7.79 -2.59 -9.49
N ASP A 40 -7.25 -2.13 -10.62
CA ASP A 40 -8.06 -1.77 -11.79
C ASP A 40 -8.61 -2.97 -12.57
N LEU A 41 -8.22 -4.21 -12.22
CA LEU A 41 -8.69 -5.45 -12.85
C LEU A 41 -9.76 -6.14 -12.00
N GLU A 42 -10.78 -6.68 -12.67
CA GLU A 42 -11.80 -7.52 -12.03
C GLU A 42 -11.21 -8.88 -11.63
N ASN A 43 -11.63 -9.43 -10.47
CA ASN A 43 -11.18 -10.73 -9.94
C ASN A 43 -9.67 -10.79 -9.62
N HIS A 44 -9.07 -9.66 -9.24
CA HIS A 44 -7.65 -9.54 -8.86
C HIS A 44 -7.48 -8.94 -7.46
N GLU A 45 -8.52 -9.01 -6.62
CA GLU A 45 -8.58 -8.38 -5.31
C GLU A 45 -7.48 -8.87 -4.36
N GLU A 46 -7.25 -10.19 -4.31
CA GLU A 46 -6.20 -10.80 -3.49
C GLU A 46 -4.80 -10.36 -3.94
N ALA A 47 -4.60 -10.29 -5.27
CA ALA A 47 -3.33 -9.87 -5.85
C ALA A 47 -3.06 -8.38 -5.55
N ALA A 48 -4.08 -7.53 -5.65
CA ALA A 48 -4.00 -6.12 -5.28
C ALA A 48 -3.72 -5.95 -3.78
N ALA A 49 -4.47 -6.62 -2.90
CA ALA A 49 -4.28 -6.58 -1.45
C ALA A 49 -2.85 -7.01 -1.05
N THR A 50 -2.35 -8.09 -1.66
CA THR A 50 -0.99 -8.58 -1.41
C THR A 50 0.07 -7.53 -1.80
N MET A 51 -0.14 -6.81 -2.90
CA MET A 51 0.80 -5.78 -3.36
C MET A 51 0.73 -4.50 -2.50
N TYR A 52 -0.45 -4.07 -2.02
CA TYR A 52 -0.54 -2.98 -1.05
C TYR A 52 0.20 -3.32 0.24
N ARG A 53 -0.02 -4.53 0.78
CA ARG A 53 0.72 -4.99 1.96
C ARG A 53 2.22 -5.02 1.71
N ARG A 54 2.65 -5.48 0.54
CA ARG A 54 4.06 -5.47 0.15
C ARG A 54 4.63 -4.06 0.10
N ALA A 55 3.91 -3.07 -0.41
CA ALA A 55 4.36 -1.68 -0.42
C ALA A 55 4.61 -1.15 1.01
N LEU A 56 3.70 -1.43 1.94
CA LEU A 56 3.85 -1.07 3.35
C LEU A 56 5.07 -1.71 4.01
N GLU A 57 5.26 -3.02 3.82
CA GLU A 57 6.41 -3.75 4.36
C GLU A 57 7.74 -3.25 3.79
N ARG A 58 7.77 -2.87 2.50
CA ARG A 58 8.96 -2.28 1.86
C ARG A 58 9.27 -0.89 2.40
N ALA A 59 8.24 -0.05 2.59
CA ALA A 59 8.39 1.27 3.16
C ALA A 59 8.97 1.20 4.58
N LEU A 60 8.44 0.29 5.41
CA LEU A 60 8.95 0.03 6.75
C LEU A 60 10.36 -0.55 6.74
N LYS A 61 10.68 -1.47 5.83
CA LYS A 61 12.04 -2.02 5.71
C LYS A 61 13.07 -0.96 5.28
N SER A 62 12.67 -0.03 4.41
CA SER A 62 13.54 1.04 3.93
C SER A 62 13.81 2.09 5.01
N SER A 63 12.77 2.52 5.72
CA SER A 63 12.88 3.57 6.75
C SER A 63 13.30 3.04 8.13
N HIS A 64 12.89 1.82 8.47
CA HIS A 64 13.03 1.23 9.80
C HIS A 64 13.49 -0.25 9.72
N PRO A 65 14.70 -0.52 9.22
CA PRO A 65 15.16 -1.89 8.93
C PRO A 65 15.23 -2.81 10.16
N ASN A 66 15.31 -2.23 11.36
CA ASN A 66 15.41 -2.97 12.62
C ASN A 66 14.05 -3.28 13.26
N LEU A 67 12.93 -2.78 12.70
CA LEU A 67 11.60 -3.11 13.21
C LEU A 67 11.24 -4.57 12.89
N ALA A 68 10.97 -5.33 13.95
CA ALA A 68 10.58 -6.73 13.88
C ALA A 68 9.08 -6.92 14.18
N GLY A 69 8.58 -8.12 13.87
CA GLY A 69 7.18 -8.50 14.12
C GLY A 69 6.26 -8.30 12.91
N THR A 70 4.96 -8.39 13.17
CA THR A 70 3.91 -8.23 12.15
C THR A 70 3.78 -6.78 11.70
N LEU A 71 3.19 -6.54 10.52
CA LEU A 71 2.90 -5.19 10.04
C LEU A 71 2.19 -4.32 11.09
N ALA A 72 1.14 -4.86 11.72
CA ALA A 72 0.42 -4.18 12.78
C ALA A 72 1.31 -3.85 14.00
N ALA A 73 2.20 -4.76 14.42
CA ALA A 73 3.14 -4.51 15.52
C ALA A 73 4.15 -3.40 15.18
N LYS A 74 4.64 -3.36 13.94
CA LYS A 74 5.52 -2.28 13.46
C LYS A 74 4.81 -0.93 13.47
N ILE A 75 3.57 -0.87 12.97
CA ILE A 75 2.75 0.35 12.98
C ILE A 75 2.52 0.83 14.43
N LYS A 76 2.16 -0.09 15.35
CA LYS A 76 1.97 0.24 16.77
C LYS A 76 3.23 0.80 17.42
N THR A 77 4.39 0.24 17.07
CA THR A 77 5.69 0.77 17.54
C THR A 77 5.89 2.21 17.09
N LEU A 78 5.65 2.52 15.81
CA LEU A 78 5.82 3.89 15.28
C LEU A 78 4.81 4.88 15.86
N VAL A 79 3.57 4.44 16.10
CA VAL A 79 2.56 5.26 16.79
C VAL A 79 2.97 5.54 18.24
N GLY A 80 3.46 4.52 18.96
CA GLY A 80 3.97 4.68 20.33
C GLY A 80 5.19 5.60 20.42
N GLY A 81 6.00 5.66 19.36
CA GLY A 81 7.12 6.60 19.21
C GLY A 81 6.74 8.01 18.75
N GLY A 82 5.48 8.23 18.36
CA GLY A 82 4.99 9.52 17.87
C GLY A 82 5.39 9.85 16.42
N GLU A 83 5.96 8.89 15.68
CA GLU A 83 6.32 9.07 14.27
C GLU A 83 5.11 8.96 13.35
N LEU A 84 4.12 8.16 13.75
CA LEU A 84 2.82 8.07 13.09
C LEU A 84 1.71 8.57 14.01
N PRO A 85 0.67 9.24 13.47
CA PRO A 85 -0.44 9.71 14.29
C PRO A 85 -1.27 8.54 14.81
N LYS A 86 -1.82 8.67 16.03
CA LYS A 86 -2.67 7.64 16.66
C LYS A 86 -3.83 7.21 15.75
N SER A 87 -4.48 8.15 15.08
CA SER A 87 -5.59 7.87 14.16
C SER A 87 -5.22 6.92 13.02
N LEU A 88 -3.97 6.95 12.56
CA LEU A 88 -3.48 6.02 11.54
C LEU A 88 -3.26 4.62 12.12
N GLY A 89 -2.83 4.53 13.38
CA GLY A 89 -2.76 3.27 14.11
C GLY A 89 -4.14 2.63 14.31
N ASP A 90 -5.12 3.43 14.74
CA ASP A 90 -6.51 2.99 14.93
C ASP A 90 -7.10 2.50 13.59
N TRP A 91 -6.89 3.24 12.50
CA TRP A 91 -7.33 2.85 11.15
C TRP A 91 -6.66 1.55 10.65
N ALA A 92 -5.39 1.31 11.01
CA ALA A 92 -4.71 0.06 10.66
C ALA A 92 -5.35 -1.18 11.30
N ASP A 93 -5.83 -1.04 12.54
CA ASP A 93 -6.54 -2.11 13.26
C ASP A 93 -7.93 -2.38 12.65
N GLU A 94 -8.58 -1.37 12.06
CA GLU A 94 -9.90 -1.52 11.38
C GLU A 94 -9.82 -2.25 10.04
N ILE A 95 -8.68 -2.17 9.34
CA ILE A 95 -8.53 -2.81 8.04
C ILE A 95 -8.05 -4.25 8.21
N ARG A 96 -8.95 -5.21 8.03
CA ARG A 96 -8.67 -6.66 8.13
C ARG A 96 -7.42 -7.11 7.37
N LEU A 97 -7.20 -6.58 6.15
CA LEU A 97 -6.04 -6.91 5.30
C LEU A 97 -4.68 -6.47 5.88
N ILE A 98 -4.71 -5.48 6.77
CA ILE A 98 -3.53 -4.84 7.36
C ILE A 98 -3.34 -5.28 8.83
N GLY A 99 -4.45 -5.33 9.57
CA GLY A 99 -4.54 -5.72 10.96
C GLY A 99 -4.10 -7.16 11.23
N ASN A 100 -4.21 -7.56 12.50
CA ASN A 100 -3.70 -8.85 12.97
C ASN A 100 -4.47 -10.06 12.43
N ASP A 101 -5.74 -9.88 12.05
CA ASP A 101 -6.62 -10.98 11.66
C ASP A 101 -6.35 -11.51 10.25
N GLY A 102 -5.72 -10.71 9.39
CA GLY A 102 -5.33 -11.13 8.04
C GLY A 102 -6.49 -11.56 7.12
N ALA A 103 -6.18 -11.77 5.84
CA ALA A 103 -7.13 -12.38 4.90
C ALA A 103 -7.07 -13.91 5.04
N HIS A 104 -7.73 -14.46 6.07
CA HIS A 104 -7.89 -15.90 6.22
C HIS A 104 -9.21 -16.36 5.58
N ASP A 105 -9.09 -17.24 4.58
CA ASP A 105 -10.10 -18.10 3.92
C ASP A 105 -11.33 -17.50 3.19
N ASP A 106 -11.77 -16.28 3.44
CA ASP A 106 -13.04 -15.77 2.86
C ASP A 106 -12.90 -14.89 1.59
N GLY A 107 -11.70 -14.83 0.99
CA GLY A 107 -11.39 -13.94 -0.13
C GLY A 107 -11.31 -12.46 0.27
N VAL A 108 -11.06 -11.59 -0.71
CA VAL A 108 -11.00 -10.13 -0.51
C VAL A 108 -12.15 -9.46 -1.23
N THR A 109 -13.04 -8.81 -0.47
CA THR A 109 -14.12 -8.03 -1.07
C THR A 109 -13.59 -6.73 -1.66
N ARG A 110 -14.34 -6.17 -2.61
CA ARG A 110 -13.94 -4.92 -3.27
C ARG A 110 -13.87 -3.73 -2.31
N ASP A 111 -14.72 -3.68 -1.30
CA ASP A 111 -14.73 -2.60 -0.32
C ASP A 111 -13.59 -2.69 0.68
N GLU A 112 -13.22 -3.91 1.10
CA GLU A 112 -11.99 -4.14 1.89
C GLU A 112 -10.75 -3.70 1.10
N LEU A 113 -10.72 -4.00 -0.20
CA LEU A 113 -9.62 -3.58 -1.05
C LEU A 113 -9.54 -2.05 -1.18
N LYS A 114 -10.67 -1.35 -1.35
CA LYS A 114 -10.70 0.12 -1.34
C LYS A 114 -10.17 0.69 -0.03
N ALA A 115 -10.57 0.11 1.10
CA ALA A 115 -10.09 0.53 2.42
C ALA A 115 -8.57 0.35 2.54
N ALA A 116 -8.03 -0.81 2.11
CA ALA A 116 -6.60 -1.06 2.10
C ALA A 116 -5.82 -0.12 1.16
N ARG A 117 -6.37 0.21 -0.02
CA ARG A 117 -5.79 1.19 -0.95
C ARG A 117 -5.66 2.56 -0.30
N MET A 118 -6.75 3.06 0.28
CA MET A 118 -6.79 4.38 0.93
C MET A 118 -5.82 4.48 2.10
N PHE A 119 -5.76 3.42 2.92
CA PHE A 119 -4.80 3.34 4.01
C PHE A 119 -3.35 3.27 3.52
N CYS A 120 -3.08 2.49 2.48
CA CYS A 120 -1.73 2.37 1.94
C CYS A 120 -1.22 3.72 1.42
N ASP A 121 -2.03 4.44 0.64
CA ASP A 121 -1.71 5.80 0.20
C ASP A 121 -1.43 6.74 1.39
N SER A 122 -2.35 6.77 2.37
CA SER A 122 -2.22 7.65 3.54
C SER A 122 -0.97 7.32 4.36
N PHE A 123 -0.72 6.04 4.62
CA PHE A 123 0.45 5.58 5.37
C PHE A 123 1.76 5.98 4.68
N LEU A 124 1.85 5.77 3.37
CA LEU A 124 3.04 6.13 2.60
C LEU A 124 3.28 7.65 2.62
N ARG A 125 2.22 8.45 2.57
CA ARG A 125 2.32 9.91 2.70
C ARG A 125 2.84 10.34 4.07
N TYR A 126 2.29 9.78 5.15
CA TYR A 126 2.71 10.10 6.51
C TYR A 126 4.14 9.64 6.81
N LEU A 127 4.51 8.44 6.37
CA LEU A 127 5.81 7.86 6.67
C LEU A 127 6.95 8.44 5.83
N ILE A 128 6.67 8.78 4.55
CA ILE A 128 7.72 9.14 3.58
C ILE A 128 7.47 10.52 2.99
N THR A 129 6.38 10.72 2.26
CA THR A 129 6.18 11.92 1.43
C THR A 129 6.25 13.20 2.27
N LEU A 130 5.42 13.32 3.31
CA LEU A 130 5.35 14.53 4.14
C LEU A 130 6.66 14.83 4.87
N PRO A 131 7.32 13.87 5.56
CA PRO A 131 8.64 14.09 6.14
C PRO A 131 9.68 14.56 5.13
N THR A 132 9.72 13.96 3.93
CA THR A 132 10.66 14.34 2.87
C THR A 132 10.40 15.76 2.35
N GLU A 133 9.15 16.12 2.07
CA GLU A 133 8.78 17.48 1.63
C GLU A 133 9.19 18.54 2.65
N VAL A 134 8.95 18.28 3.95
CA VAL A 134 9.35 19.18 5.04
C VAL A 134 10.87 19.31 5.10
N ALA A 135 11.61 18.21 4.96
CA ALA A 135 13.08 18.24 4.94
C ALA A 135 13.62 19.05 3.73
N LEU A 136 13.05 18.84 2.54
CA LEU A 136 13.40 19.60 1.34
C LEU A 136 13.12 21.09 1.52
N ARG A 137 11.96 21.47 2.05
CA ARG A 137 11.62 22.88 2.29
C ARG A 137 12.57 23.56 3.27
N ARG A 138 12.99 22.85 4.33
CA ARG A 138 13.96 23.33 5.33
C ARG A 138 15.38 23.46 4.78
N SER A 139 15.72 22.68 3.75
CA SER A 139 17.04 22.72 3.11
C SER A 139 17.21 23.89 2.13
N GLN A 140 16.13 24.53 1.72
CA GLN A 140 16.17 25.69 0.84
C GLN A 140 16.51 26.95 1.65
N PRO A 141 17.61 27.65 1.35
CA PRO A 141 17.91 28.94 1.98
C PRO A 141 16.81 29.95 1.61
N THR A 142 16.30 30.66 2.61
CA THR A 142 15.41 31.82 2.45
C THR A 142 16.08 32.95 1.71
#